data_AF-A0A351ISF5-F1
#
_entry.id   AF-A0A351ISF5-F1
#
_cell.length_a   1.000
_cell.length_b   1.000
_cell.length_c   1.000
_cell.angle_alpha   90.00
_cell.angle_beta   90.00
_cell.angle_gamma   90.00
#
_symmetry.space_group_name_H-M   'P 1'
#
loop_
_entity.id
_entity.type
_entity.pdbx_description
1 polymer ?
#
loop_
_entity_poly.entity_id
_entity_poly.type
_entity_poly.pdbx_seq_one_letter_code
_entity_poly.pdbx_strand_id
1 'polypeptide(L)'
;MVRFYKNAIVYIHTMPSITKNSTLKEYQQFVQTVYGLPNDLHFELQDLLNNVQRFAMRGLKGIRKKNQEKCLTNLLITSSFFMSTLNRLHIDIEDELWHRFPYICSYCARQPCQCKDSKPAQRKAITPDKAKKPNTIADFHIMFEKIYPSASRTLEHAGVHMAEEVGELVEAFLAYRGEHTKIHFNNVTLEAADLLSCFFGVLNSLSIQLNDALSDFYTNNCHVCHHAPCSCEYRFVINFKS
;
A
#
# COMPACT_ATOMS: atom_id res chain seq x y z
N MET A 1 37.92 41.50 11.32
CA MET A 1 37.19 40.43 12.05
C MET A 1 35.74 40.44 11.60
N VAL A 2 35.33 39.52 10.73
CA VAL A 2 33.93 39.39 10.30
C VAL A 2 33.32 38.24 11.08
N ARG A 3 32.39 38.53 11.99
CA ARG A 3 31.60 37.54 12.73
C ARG A 3 30.45 37.06 11.83
N PHE A 4 30.53 35.82 11.37
CA PHE A 4 29.39 35.14 10.77
C PHE A 4 28.52 34.56 11.89
N TYR A 5 27.38 35.18 12.16
CA TYR A 5 26.31 34.55 12.92
C TYR A 5 25.64 33.51 12.01
N LYS A 6 25.93 32.22 12.23
CA LYS A 6 25.15 31.13 11.66
C LYS A 6 23.84 31.05 12.46
N ASN A 7 22.76 31.56 11.86
CA ASN A 7 21.40 31.24 12.29
C ASN A 7 21.18 29.74 12.04
N ALA A 8 21.27 28.94 13.11
CA ALA A 8 20.83 27.55 13.07
C ALA A 8 19.30 27.55 12.97
N ILE A 9 18.78 27.26 11.79
CA ILE A 9 17.37 26.89 11.62
C ILE A 9 17.22 25.54 12.31
N VAL A 10 16.63 25.56 13.52
CA VAL A 10 16.19 24.33 14.19
C VAL A 10 14.98 23.84 13.41
N TYR A 11 15.20 22.92 12.47
CA TYR A 11 14.11 22.13 11.92
C TYR A 11 13.58 21.27 13.05
N ILE A 12 12.40 21.63 13.58
CA ILE A 12 11.63 20.75 14.43
C ILE A 12 11.17 19.61 13.51
N HIS A 13 12.01 18.58 13.37
CA HIS A 13 11.58 17.30 12.83
C HIS A 13 10.59 16.73 13.83
N THR A 14 9.30 17.00 13.65
CA THR A 14 8.26 16.17 14.26
C THR A 14 8.55 14.74 13.85
N MET A 15 8.84 13.88 14.82
CA MET A 15 9.12 12.47 14.54
C MET A 15 7.93 11.90 13.76
N PRO A 16 8.16 11.15 12.68
CA PRO A 16 7.08 10.55 11.93
C PRO A 16 6.34 9.57 12.84
N SER A 17 5.02 9.63 12.87
CA SER A 17 4.19 8.74 13.70
C SER A 17 2.97 8.28 12.93
N ILE A 18 2.61 7.01 13.10
CA ILE A 18 1.32 6.48 12.63
C ILE A 18 0.44 6.22 13.83
N THR A 19 -0.82 6.63 13.70
CA THR A 19 -1.83 6.48 14.73
C THR A 19 -3.04 5.76 14.17
N LYS A 20 -3.96 5.38 15.05
CA LYS A 20 -5.23 4.77 14.69
C LYS A 20 -6.10 5.64 13.79
N ASN A 21 -5.90 6.96 13.77
CA ASN A 21 -6.68 7.89 12.95
C ASN A 21 -5.93 8.35 11.71
N SER A 22 -4.79 7.71 11.40
CA SER A 22 -3.96 8.18 10.30
C SER A 22 -4.63 7.97 8.93
N THR A 23 -4.34 8.90 8.03
CA THR A 23 -4.75 8.82 6.62
C THR A 23 -3.79 7.91 5.84
N LEU A 24 -4.16 7.51 4.62
CA LEU A 24 -3.24 6.76 3.76
C LEU A 24 -2.06 7.64 3.35
N LYS A 25 -2.31 8.94 3.13
CA LYS A 25 -1.27 9.92 2.82
C LYS A 25 -0.26 10.09 3.96
N GLU A 26 -0.72 10.13 5.21
CA GLU A 26 0.17 10.16 6.38
C GLU A 26 1.00 8.88 6.49
N TYR A 27 0.42 7.72 6.19
CA TYR A 27 1.18 6.47 6.12
C TYR A 27 2.25 6.49 5.02
N GLN A 28 1.88 6.97 3.84
CA GLN A 28 2.81 7.11 2.73
C GLN A 28 3.98 8.07 3.07
N GLN A 29 3.69 9.18 3.77
CA GLN A 29 4.70 10.13 4.27
C GLN A 29 5.58 9.57 5.39
N PHE A 30 4.99 8.79 6.31
CA PHE A 30 5.74 8.07 7.33
C PHE A 30 6.76 7.13 6.68
N VAL A 31 6.34 6.34 5.69
CA VAL A 31 7.24 5.44 4.94
C VAL A 31 8.34 6.24 4.25
N GLN A 32 8.02 7.39 3.65
CA GLN A 32 9.04 8.26 3.05
C GLN A 32 10.07 8.73 4.08
N THR A 33 9.63 9.13 5.27
CA THR A 33 10.50 9.67 6.31
C THR A 33 11.40 8.59 6.91
N VAL A 34 10.85 7.39 7.15
CA VAL A 34 11.60 6.28 7.76
C VAL A 34 12.48 5.58 6.74
N TYR A 35 11.96 5.28 5.54
CA TYR A 35 12.62 4.38 4.60
C TYR A 35 13.10 5.04 3.31
N GLY A 36 12.73 6.30 3.00
CA GLY A 36 13.05 6.94 1.72
C GLY A 36 14.55 6.95 1.41
N LEU A 37 15.34 7.62 2.24
CA LEU A 37 16.80 7.70 2.07
C LEU A 37 17.49 6.32 2.02
N PRO A 38 17.31 5.40 2.98
CA PRO A 38 17.97 4.10 2.93
C PRO A 38 17.49 3.26 1.75
N ASN A 39 16.22 3.37 1.32
CA ASN A 39 15.75 2.65 0.15
C ASN A 39 16.40 3.16 -1.14
N ASP A 40 16.54 4.48 -1.30
CA ASP A 40 17.21 5.08 -2.46
C ASP A 40 18.70 4.72 -2.52
N LEU A 41 19.35 4.51 -1.36
CA LEU A 41 20.74 4.07 -1.28
C LEU A 41 20.93 2.58 -1.59
N HIS A 42 19.90 1.76 -1.42
CA HIS A 42 20.06 0.30 -1.36
C HIS A 42 19.30 -0.47 -2.43
N PHE A 43 18.29 0.12 -3.06
CA PHE A 43 17.38 -0.59 -3.95
C PHE A 43 17.16 0.21 -5.23
N GLU A 44 17.20 -0.47 -6.36
CA GLU A 44 16.57 0.04 -7.57
C GLU A 44 15.04 -0.06 -7.46
N LEU A 45 14.32 0.66 -8.33
CA LEU A 45 12.85 0.61 -8.32
C LEU A 45 12.32 -0.82 -8.52
N GLN A 46 12.99 -1.61 -9.36
CA GLN A 46 12.65 -3.03 -9.56
C GLN A 46 12.89 -3.86 -8.28
N ASP A 47 13.89 -3.53 -7.47
CA ASP A 47 14.15 -4.25 -6.23
C ASP A 47 13.06 -3.98 -5.18
N LEU A 48 12.52 -2.76 -5.15
CA LEU A 48 11.36 -2.43 -4.30
C LEU A 48 10.14 -3.25 -4.72
N LEU A 49 9.85 -3.35 -6.01
CA LEU A 49 8.77 -4.20 -6.54
C LEU A 49 8.99 -5.69 -6.24
N ASN A 50 10.22 -6.17 -6.41
CA ASN A 50 10.59 -7.54 -6.05
C ASN A 50 10.32 -7.80 -4.56
N ASN A 51 10.58 -6.81 -3.70
CA ASN A 51 10.25 -6.91 -2.27
C ASN A 51 8.73 -6.87 -2.02
N VAL A 52 7.95 -6.05 -2.73
CA VAL A 52 6.47 -6.11 -2.69
C VAL A 52 6.00 -7.52 -2.99
N GLN A 53 6.41 -8.10 -4.12
CA GLN A 53 6.01 -9.45 -4.51
C GLN A 53 6.50 -10.50 -3.50
N ARG A 54 7.77 -10.44 -3.09
CA ARG A 54 8.38 -11.40 -2.16
C ARG A 54 7.64 -11.46 -0.84
N PHE A 55 7.34 -10.31 -0.25
CA PHE A 55 6.66 -10.24 1.03
C PHE A 55 5.16 -10.52 0.89
N ALA A 56 4.51 -10.10 -0.20
CA ALA A 56 3.12 -10.43 -0.47
C ALA A 56 2.92 -11.95 -0.50
N MET A 57 3.75 -12.67 -1.28
CA MET A 57 3.67 -14.13 -1.40
C MET A 57 3.96 -14.84 -0.08
N ARG A 58 4.83 -14.29 0.77
CA ARG A 58 5.06 -14.81 2.13
C ARG A 58 3.85 -14.59 3.04
N GLY A 59 3.17 -13.45 2.92
CA GLY A 59 1.91 -13.15 3.59
C GLY A 59 0.81 -14.15 3.20
N LEU A 60 0.63 -14.36 1.89
CA LEU A 60 -0.33 -15.34 1.35
C LEU A 60 0.01 -16.79 1.73
N LYS A 61 1.29 -17.14 1.85
CA LYS A 61 1.72 -18.41 2.43
C LYS A 61 1.24 -18.54 3.89
N GLY A 62 1.21 -17.45 4.64
CA GLY A 62 0.64 -17.37 5.99
C GLY A 62 -0.84 -17.78 6.02
N ILE A 63 -1.66 -17.26 5.10
CA ILE A 63 -3.05 -17.69 4.91
C ILE A 63 -3.15 -19.20 4.71
N ARG A 64 -2.44 -19.74 3.70
CA ARG A 64 -2.44 -21.18 3.39
C ARG A 64 -2.01 -22.05 4.57
N LYS A 65 -1.08 -21.55 5.39
CA LYS A 65 -0.54 -22.25 6.57
C LYS A 65 -1.31 -21.92 7.85
N LYS A 66 -2.40 -21.16 7.79
CA LYS A 66 -3.19 -20.71 8.94
C LYS A 66 -2.34 -20.03 10.02
N ASN A 67 -1.31 -19.29 9.60
CA ASN A 67 -0.44 -18.52 10.49
C ASN A 67 -0.71 -17.03 10.26
N GLN A 68 -1.62 -16.49 11.08
CA GLN A 68 -2.09 -15.11 10.97
C GLN A 68 -1.01 -14.09 11.33
N GLU A 69 -0.18 -14.37 12.34
CA GLU A 69 0.94 -13.49 12.71
C GLU A 69 1.93 -13.33 11.56
N LYS A 70 2.36 -14.46 10.97
CA LYS A 70 3.25 -14.45 9.80
C LYS A 70 2.59 -13.75 8.61
N CYS A 71 1.29 -13.96 8.40
CA CYS A 71 0.53 -13.28 7.37
C CYS A 71 0.61 -11.76 7.57
N LEU A 72 0.21 -11.27 8.74
CA LEU A 72 0.15 -9.85 9.06
C LEU A 72 1.52 -9.18 8.95
N THR A 73 2.56 -9.73 9.60
CA THR A 73 3.92 -9.17 9.54
C THR A 73 4.40 -9.00 8.08
N ASN A 74 4.18 -10.00 7.24
CA ASN A 74 4.57 -9.92 5.84
C ASN A 74 3.71 -8.91 5.04
N LEU A 75 2.42 -8.81 5.33
CA LEU A 75 1.54 -7.82 4.69
C LEU A 75 1.93 -6.38 5.09
N LEU A 76 2.28 -6.13 6.36
CA LEU A 76 2.75 -4.82 6.81
C LEU A 76 4.07 -4.45 6.10
N ILE A 77 5.03 -5.38 6.02
CA ILE A 77 6.27 -5.16 5.25
C ILE A 77 5.98 -4.92 3.77
N THR A 78 5.08 -5.72 3.17
CA THR A 78 4.62 -5.55 1.78
C THR A 78 4.10 -4.12 1.56
N SER A 79 3.23 -3.64 2.46
CA SER A 79 2.63 -2.32 2.35
C SER A 79 3.69 -1.21 2.42
N SER A 80 4.75 -1.36 3.21
CA SER A 80 5.81 -0.35 3.27
C SER A 80 6.72 -0.33 2.06
N PHE A 81 7.05 -1.49 1.49
CA PHE A 81 7.74 -1.52 0.19
C PHE A 81 6.85 -0.97 -0.93
N PHE A 82 5.55 -1.26 -0.88
CA PHE A 82 4.58 -0.72 -1.83
C PHE A 82 4.50 0.80 -1.75
N MET A 83 4.33 1.38 -0.56
CA MET A 83 4.36 2.83 -0.37
C MET A 83 5.71 3.45 -0.80
N SER A 84 6.84 2.77 -0.56
CA SER A 84 8.15 3.22 -1.03
C SER A 84 8.26 3.28 -2.55
N THR A 85 7.74 2.25 -3.23
CA THR A 85 7.65 2.22 -4.70
C THR A 85 6.81 3.39 -5.22
N LEU A 86 5.64 3.64 -4.62
CA LEU A 86 4.76 4.73 -5.04
C LEU A 86 5.37 6.11 -4.76
N ASN A 87 6.10 6.27 -3.65
CA ASN A 87 6.83 7.50 -3.36
C ASN A 87 7.89 7.81 -4.42
N ARG A 88 8.66 6.81 -4.87
CA ARG A 88 9.65 6.99 -5.95
C ARG A 88 9.01 7.32 -7.30
N LEU A 89 7.77 6.90 -7.51
CA LEU A 89 6.99 7.26 -8.69
C LEU A 89 6.16 8.54 -8.52
N HIS A 90 6.18 9.15 -7.33
CA HIS A 90 5.35 10.31 -7.00
C HIS A 90 3.84 10.08 -7.21
N ILE A 91 3.36 8.88 -6.89
CA ILE A 91 1.93 8.51 -6.96
C ILE A 91 1.28 8.74 -5.59
N ASP A 92 0.23 9.57 -5.54
CA ASP A 92 -0.61 9.74 -4.34
C ASP A 92 -1.68 8.65 -4.30
N ILE A 93 -1.42 7.59 -3.54
CA ILE A 93 -2.25 6.38 -3.57
C ILE A 93 -3.66 6.61 -3.03
N GLU A 94 -3.82 7.56 -2.09
CA GLU A 94 -5.12 7.85 -1.51
C GLU A 94 -6.05 8.49 -2.54
N ASP A 95 -5.50 9.42 -3.33
CA ASP A 95 -6.23 10.06 -4.42
C ASP A 95 -6.53 9.08 -5.57
N GLU A 96 -5.57 8.21 -5.96
CA GLU A 96 -5.78 7.19 -6.98
C GLU A 96 -6.84 6.15 -6.55
N LEU A 97 -6.81 5.71 -5.30
CA LEU A 97 -7.84 4.82 -4.74
C LEU A 97 -9.22 5.46 -4.78
N TRP A 98 -9.33 6.72 -4.35
CA TRP A 98 -10.61 7.43 -4.35
C TRP A 98 -11.14 7.64 -5.77
N HIS A 99 -10.26 8.02 -6.70
CA HIS A 99 -10.62 8.19 -8.11
C HIS A 99 -11.15 6.87 -8.70
N ARG A 100 -10.49 5.76 -8.37
CA ARG A 100 -10.84 4.44 -8.90
C ARG A 100 -12.06 3.80 -8.24
N PHE A 101 -12.22 3.97 -6.93
CA PHE A 101 -13.25 3.31 -6.11
C PHE A 101 -14.05 4.29 -5.25
N PRO A 102 -14.87 5.17 -5.83
CA PRO A 102 -15.64 6.14 -5.05
C PRO A 102 -16.90 5.52 -4.44
N TYR A 103 -16.73 4.59 -3.49
CA TYR A 103 -17.79 3.73 -2.89
C TYR A 103 -18.47 2.75 -3.84
N ILE A 104 -17.98 2.55 -5.05
CA ILE A 104 -18.54 1.58 -6.00
C ILE A 104 -17.44 0.81 -6.70
N CYS A 105 -17.78 -0.40 -7.18
CA CYS A 105 -16.86 -1.21 -7.96
C CYS A 105 -16.47 -0.50 -9.27
N SER A 106 -15.17 -0.42 -9.56
CA SER A 106 -14.60 0.22 -10.76
C SER A 106 -15.03 -0.41 -12.10
N TYR A 107 -15.58 -1.62 -12.06
CA TYR A 107 -16.11 -2.31 -13.25
C TYR A 107 -17.63 -2.15 -13.37
N CYS A 108 -18.40 -2.69 -12.43
CA CYS A 108 -19.88 -2.72 -12.52
C CYS A 108 -20.58 -1.46 -12.00
N ALA A 109 -19.87 -0.54 -11.35
CA ALA A 109 -20.43 0.65 -10.71
C ALA A 109 -21.55 0.33 -9.69
N ARG A 110 -21.45 -0.81 -9.00
CA ARG A 110 -22.39 -1.25 -7.96
C ARG A 110 -21.70 -1.38 -6.59
N GLN A 111 -22.50 -1.31 -5.53
CA GLN A 111 -22.14 -1.55 -4.14
C GLN A 111 -23.29 -2.35 -3.46
N PRO A 112 -23.11 -3.64 -3.13
CA PRO A 112 -21.91 -4.44 -3.34
C PRO A 112 -21.65 -4.75 -4.83
N CYS A 113 -20.41 -5.15 -5.13
CA CYS A 113 -19.99 -5.62 -6.44
C CYS A 113 -20.75 -6.88 -6.86
N GLN A 114 -21.10 -6.98 -8.16
CA GLN A 114 -21.76 -8.14 -8.77
C GLN A 114 -21.04 -8.66 -10.02
N CYS A 115 -19.75 -8.34 -10.16
CA CYS A 115 -18.95 -8.75 -11.33
C CYS A 115 -18.76 -10.27 -11.44
N LYS A 116 -18.94 -11.02 -10.34
CA LYS A 116 -18.93 -12.49 -10.39
C LYS A 116 -20.06 -13.06 -11.24
N ASP A 117 -21.22 -12.40 -11.22
CA ASP A 117 -22.41 -12.84 -11.94
C ASP A 117 -22.46 -12.27 -13.37
N SER A 118 -21.99 -11.03 -13.54
CA SER A 118 -21.93 -10.35 -14.83
C SER A 118 -20.89 -9.23 -14.82
N LYS A 119 -19.72 -9.48 -15.43
CA LYS A 119 -18.71 -8.45 -15.67
C LYS A 119 -19.10 -7.64 -16.90
N PRO A 120 -19.30 -6.31 -16.80
CA PRO A 120 -19.64 -5.50 -17.96
C PRO A 120 -18.47 -5.43 -18.94
N ALA A 121 -18.77 -5.37 -20.24
CA ALA A 121 -17.76 -5.26 -21.29
C ALA A 121 -17.02 -3.91 -21.28
N GLN A 122 -17.65 -2.86 -20.76
CA GLN A 122 -17.07 -1.53 -20.62
C GLN A 122 -17.29 -0.97 -19.22
N ARG A 123 -16.29 -0.26 -18.70
CA ARG A 123 -16.41 0.47 -17.43
C ARG A 123 -17.38 1.64 -17.61
N LYS A 124 -18.25 1.84 -16.63
CA LYS A 124 -19.15 3.01 -16.63
C LYS A 124 -18.38 4.24 -16.15
N ALA A 125 -18.63 5.38 -16.78
CA ALA A 125 -18.14 6.66 -16.29
C ALA A 125 -18.81 6.99 -14.95
N ILE A 126 -18.02 7.38 -13.97
CA ILE A 126 -18.47 7.65 -12.60
C ILE A 126 -18.04 9.06 -12.24
N THR A 127 -18.94 9.82 -11.62
CA THR A 127 -18.61 11.11 -10.98
C THR A 127 -18.58 10.90 -9.47
N PRO A 128 -17.40 10.96 -8.82
CA PRO A 128 -17.29 10.80 -7.37
C PRO A 128 -18.00 11.92 -6.60
N ASP A 129 -18.73 11.55 -5.56
CA ASP A 129 -19.22 12.50 -4.56
C ASP A 129 -18.10 12.80 -3.56
N LYS A 130 -17.42 13.94 -3.74
CA LYS A 130 -16.27 14.34 -2.91
C LYS A 130 -16.56 14.36 -1.41
N ALA A 131 -17.80 14.62 -1.01
CA ALA A 131 -18.18 14.64 0.40
C ALA A 131 -18.11 13.25 1.05
N LYS A 132 -18.06 12.18 0.24
CA LYS A 132 -17.93 10.81 0.70
C LYS A 132 -16.50 10.29 0.72
N LYS A 133 -15.47 11.06 0.31
CA LYS A 133 -14.09 10.55 0.30
C LYS A 133 -13.71 10.05 1.72
N PRO A 134 -13.23 8.80 1.88
CA PRO A 134 -12.72 8.31 3.16
C PRO A 134 -11.58 9.20 3.68
N ASN A 135 -11.58 9.51 4.98
CA ASN A 135 -10.55 10.37 5.57
C ASN A 135 -9.40 9.55 6.14
N THR A 136 -9.71 8.46 6.86
CA THR A 136 -8.74 7.61 7.54
C THR A 136 -8.57 6.26 6.86
N ILE A 137 -7.50 5.54 7.16
CA ILE A 137 -7.30 4.15 6.72
C ILE A 137 -8.49 3.25 7.17
N ALA A 138 -9.05 3.51 8.36
CA ALA A 138 -10.24 2.79 8.85
C ALA A 138 -11.49 3.06 7.99
N ASP A 139 -11.65 4.29 7.49
CA ASP A 139 -12.76 4.61 6.58
C ASP A 139 -12.63 3.87 5.24
N PHE A 140 -11.40 3.65 4.76
CA PHE A 140 -11.15 2.83 3.57
C PHE A 140 -11.52 1.35 3.80
N HIS A 141 -11.29 0.79 4.99
CA HIS A 141 -11.80 -0.54 5.34
C HIS A 141 -13.33 -0.61 5.21
N ILE A 142 -14.05 0.40 5.74
CA ILE A 142 -15.51 0.48 5.65
C ILE A 142 -15.96 0.58 4.18
N MET A 143 -15.29 1.41 3.39
CA MET A 143 -15.58 1.57 1.97
C MET A 143 -15.42 0.24 1.22
N PHE A 144 -14.28 -0.43 1.38
CA PHE A 144 -14.02 -1.69 0.68
C PHE A 144 -14.86 -2.86 1.20
N GLU A 145 -15.27 -2.86 2.47
CA GLU A 145 -16.23 -3.84 2.98
C GLU A 145 -17.61 -3.68 2.33
N LYS A 146 -18.02 -2.44 2.06
CA LYS A 146 -19.28 -2.18 1.34
C LYS A 146 -19.21 -2.59 -0.13
N ILE A 147 -18.08 -2.36 -0.80
CA ILE A 147 -17.92 -2.70 -2.22
C ILE A 147 -17.71 -4.21 -2.39
N TYR A 148 -16.83 -4.81 -1.59
CA TYR A 148 -16.39 -6.20 -1.70
C TYR A 148 -16.51 -6.93 -0.35
N PRO A 149 -17.74 -7.23 0.12
CA PRO A 149 -17.97 -7.79 1.45
C PRO A 149 -17.13 -9.05 1.71
N SER A 150 -16.40 -9.05 2.83
CA SER A 150 -15.57 -10.17 3.26
C SER A 150 -16.38 -11.47 3.41
N ALA A 151 -17.65 -11.37 3.85
CA ALA A 151 -18.58 -12.50 3.97
C ALA A 151 -18.93 -13.17 2.62
N SER A 152 -18.64 -12.54 1.48
CA SER A 152 -18.96 -13.06 0.13
C SER A 152 -17.84 -13.90 -0.51
N ARG A 153 -16.73 -14.11 0.21
CA ARG A 153 -15.56 -14.86 -0.27
C ARG A 153 -14.81 -15.53 0.90
N THR A 154 -14.05 -16.56 0.59
CA THR A 154 -13.10 -17.12 1.56
C THR A 154 -11.84 -16.26 1.63
N LEU A 155 -11.09 -16.39 2.72
CA LEU A 155 -9.80 -15.73 2.88
C LEU A 155 -8.80 -16.17 1.81
N GLU A 156 -8.79 -17.45 1.44
CA GLU A 156 -7.95 -17.97 0.37
C GLU A 156 -8.28 -17.32 -0.97
N HIS A 157 -9.58 -17.12 -1.27
CA HIS A 157 -10.00 -16.45 -2.49
C HIS A 157 -9.60 -14.96 -2.49
N ALA A 158 -9.70 -14.26 -1.35
CA ALA A 158 -9.16 -12.90 -1.23
C ALA A 158 -7.64 -12.88 -1.47
N GLY A 159 -6.92 -13.87 -0.95
CA GLY A 159 -5.48 -14.02 -1.14
C GLY A 159 -5.08 -14.30 -2.59
N VAL A 160 -5.83 -15.14 -3.32
CA VAL A 160 -5.60 -15.41 -4.75
C VAL A 160 -5.75 -14.13 -5.56
N HIS A 161 -6.84 -13.38 -5.35
CA HIS A 161 -7.04 -12.09 -6.03
C HIS A 161 -5.90 -11.11 -5.73
N MET A 162 -5.46 -11.00 -4.47
CA MET A 162 -4.30 -10.17 -4.15
C MET A 162 -3.02 -10.63 -4.90
N ALA A 163 -2.84 -11.93 -5.12
CA ALA A 163 -1.71 -12.43 -5.91
C ALA A 163 -1.81 -12.05 -7.40
N GLU A 164 -3.02 -12.08 -7.96
CA GLU A 164 -3.31 -11.62 -9.32
C GLU A 164 -2.94 -10.14 -9.47
N GLU A 165 -3.41 -9.27 -8.57
CA GLU A 165 -3.10 -7.83 -8.61
C GLU A 165 -1.61 -7.51 -8.43
N VAL A 166 -0.87 -8.33 -7.66
CA VAL A 166 0.60 -8.20 -7.58
C VAL A 166 1.24 -8.49 -8.95
N GLY A 167 0.74 -9.49 -9.66
CA GLY A 167 1.18 -9.82 -11.02
C GLY A 167 0.86 -8.71 -12.01
N GLU A 168 -0.40 -8.25 -12.03
CA GLU A 168 -0.86 -7.17 -12.92
C GLU A 168 -0.10 -5.86 -12.68
N LEU A 169 0.20 -5.51 -11.42
CA LEU A 169 1.06 -4.38 -11.10
C LEU A 169 2.46 -4.55 -11.72
N VAL A 170 3.09 -5.72 -11.58
CA VAL A 170 4.41 -5.98 -12.17
C VAL A 170 4.37 -5.89 -13.70
N GLU A 171 3.34 -6.41 -14.34
CA GLU A 171 3.15 -6.31 -15.79
C GLU A 171 3.01 -4.85 -16.24
N ALA A 172 2.20 -4.05 -15.55
CA ALA A 172 2.05 -2.62 -15.82
C ALA A 172 3.39 -1.87 -15.68
N PHE A 173 4.18 -2.22 -14.66
CA PHE A 173 5.52 -1.68 -14.47
C PHE A 173 6.48 -2.05 -15.59
N LEU A 174 6.48 -3.30 -16.04
CA LEU A 174 7.33 -3.75 -17.14
C LEU A 174 6.96 -3.01 -18.45
N ALA A 175 5.67 -2.84 -18.73
CA ALA A 175 5.19 -2.06 -19.87
C ALA A 175 5.65 -0.60 -19.79
N TYR A 176 5.51 0.03 -18.61
CA TYR A 176 5.99 1.39 -18.39
C TYR A 176 7.51 1.50 -18.54
N ARG A 177 8.29 0.53 -18.06
CA ARG A 177 9.76 0.48 -18.21
C ARG A 177 10.20 0.25 -19.66
N GLY A 178 9.38 -0.43 -20.46
CA GLY A 178 9.67 -0.66 -21.88
C GLY A 178 9.54 0.62 -22.71
N GLU A 179 8.47 1.39 -22.50
CA GLU A 179 8.10 2.48 -23.42
C GLU A 179 8.03 3.87 -22.77
N HIS A 180 7.95 3.96 -21.44
CA HIS A 180 7.86 5.19 -20.66
C HIS A 180 6.72 6.14 -21.09
N THR A 181 5.62 5.59 -21.61
CA THR A 181 4.47 6.39 -22.04
C THR A 181 3.57 6.75 -20.86
N LYS A 182 2.82 7.85 -21.02
CA LYS A 182 1.79 8.25 -20.04
C LYS A 182 0.69 7.20 -19.88
N ILE A 183 0.36 6.47 -20.94
CA ILE A 183 -0.66 5.41 -20.89
C ILE A 183 -0.20 4.30 -19.96
N HIS A 184 1.04 3.83 -20.12
CA HIS A 184 1.57 2.77 -19.26
C HIS A 184 1.81 3.24 -17.83
N PHE A 185 2.21 4.51 -17.62
CA PHE A 185 2.29 5.07 -16.28
C PHE A 185 0.90 5.10 -15.60
N ASN A 186 -0.14 5.51 -16.32
CA ASN A 186 -1.51 5.46 -15.80
C ASN A 186 -1.94 4.01 -15.49
N ASN A 187 -1.52 3.03 -16.27
CA ASN A 187 -1.79 1.62 -15.94
C ASN A 187 -1.12 1.23 -14.61
N VAL A 188 0.10 1.70 -14.34
CA VAL A 188 0.74 1.50 -13.04
C VAL A 188 -0.09 2.11 -11.89
N THR A 189 -0.63 3.32 -12.05
CA THR A 189 -1.47 3.92 -10.99
C THR A 189 -2.76 3.14 -10.78
N LEU A 190 -3.36 2.66 -11.88
CA LEU A 190 -4.57 1.85 -11.88
C LEU A 190 -4.38 0.53 -11.13
N GLU A 191 -3.35 -0.25 -11.48
CA GLU A 191 -3.06 -1.55 -10.84
C GLU A 191 -2.55 -1.37 -9.40
N ALA A 192 -1.90 -0.25 -9.07
CA ALA A 192 -1.54 0.07 -7.69
C ALA A 192 -2.79 0.25 -6.81
N ALA A 193 -3.82 0.95 -7.32
CA ALA A 193 -5.08 1.10 -6.63
C ALA A 193 -5.83 -0.24 -6.50
N ASP A 194 -5.81 -1.11 -7.51
CA ASP A 194 -6.40 -2.45 -7.39
C ASP A 194 -5.69 -3.31 -6.35
N LEU A 195 -4.35 -3.34 -6.37
CA LEU A 195 -3.58 -4.09 -5.38
C LEU A 195 -3.92 -3.65 -3.95
N LEU A 196 -3.99 -2.34 -3.69
CA LEU A 196 -4.34 -1.86 -2.36
C LEU A 196 -5.81 -2.17 -2.00
N SER A 197 -6.72 -2.20 -2.99
CA SER A 197 -8.10 -2.66 -2.76
C SER A 197 -8.17 -4.14 -2.36
N CYS A 198 -7.37 -5.00 -3.00
CA CYS A 198 -7.26 -6.42 -2.66
C CYS A 198 -6.54 -6.63 -1.32
N PHE A 199 -5.58 -5.78 -0.99
CA PHE A 199 -4.94 -5.74 0.33
C PHE A 199 -5.96 -5.47 1.45
N PHE A 200 -6.82 -4.44 1.29
CA PHE A 200 -7.96 -4.22 2.20
C PHE A 200 -8.91 -5.42 2.24
N GLY A 201 -9.17 -6.05 1.09
CA GLY A 201 -9.99 -7.26 1.01
C GLY A 201 -9.46 -8.41 1.87
N VAL A 202 -8.14 -8.67 1.86
CA VAL A 202 -7.50 -9.68 2.70
C VAL A 202 -7.62 -9.32 4.18
N LEU A 203 -7.35 -8.07 4.55
CA LEU A 203 -7.40 -7.64 5.95
C LEU A 203 -8.83 -7.64 6.53
N ASN A 204 -9.82 -7.23 5.74
CA ASN A 204 -11.24 -7.36 6.10
C ASN A 204 -11.63 -8.82 6.34
N SER A 205 -11.21 -9.74 5.45
CA SER A 205 -11.44 -11.18 5.63
C SER A 205 -10.72 -11.76 6.85
N LEU A 206 -9.66 -11.12 7.35
CA LEU A 206 -8.99 -11.46 8.60
C LEU A 206 -9.55 -10.73 9.83
N SER A 207 -10.50 -9.79 9.64
CA SER A 207 -10.95 -8.86 10.68
C SER A 207 -9.81 -8.07 11.34
N ILE A 208 -8.80 -7.69 10.55
CA ILE A 208 -7.65 -6.90 11.01
C ILE A 208 -7.80 -5.46 10.49
N GLN A 209 -7.70 -4.49 11.40
CA GLN A 209 -7.65 -3.06 11.07
C GLN A 209 -6.20 -2.65 10.77
N LEU A 210 -5.94 -2.14 9.57
CA LEU A 210 -4.60 -1.79 9.11
C LEU A 210 -3.98 -0.65 9.92
N ASN A 211 -4.74 0.39 10.23
CA ASN A 211 -4.31 1.53 11.06
C ASN A 211 -3.83 1.10 12.44
N ASP A 212 -4.55 0.19 13.10
CA ASP A 212 -4.14 -0.36 14.39
C ASP A 212 -2.83 -1.16 14.25
N ALA A 213 -2.80 -2.08 13.28
CA ALA A 213 -1.63 -2.91 13.04
C ALA A 213 -0.38 -2.09 12.67
N LEU A 214 -0.53 -1.01 11.89
CA LEU A 214 0.56 -0.09 11.55
C LEU A 214 1.02 0.71 12.77
N SER A 215 0.09 1.26 13.56
CA SER A 215 0.40 2.01 14.77
C SER A 215 1.25 1.16 15.72
N ASP A 216 0.89 -0.10 15.91
CA ASP A 216 1.62 -1.02 16.78
C ASP A 216 2.98 -1.39 16.17
N PHE A 217 2.99 -1.86 14.92
CA PHE A 217 4.19 -2.35 14.23
C PHE A 217 5.28 -1.28 14.03
N TYR A 218 4.85 -0.02 13.93
CA TYR A 218 5.73 1.13 13.71
C TYR A 218 5.80 2.10 14.90
N THR A 219 5.42 1.64 16.10
CA THR A 219 5.52 2.43 17.35
C THR A 219 6.90 3.09 17.51
N ASN A 220 7.97 2.38 17.15
CA ASN A 220 9.34 2.87 17.22
C ASN A 220 9.96 3.10 15.83
N ASN A 221 9.21 3.60 14.86
CA ASN A 221 9.68 3.79 13.46
C ASN A 221 10.00 2.46 12.77
N CYS A 222 11.20 2.28 12.20
CA CYS A 222 11.57 1.03 11.55
C CYS A 222 11.32 -0.18 12.48
N HIS A 223 10.55 -1.16 12.01
CA HIS A 223 10.17 -2.34 12.80
C HIS A 223 11.36 -3.24 13.19
N VAL A 224 12.54 -3.00 12.61
CA VAL A 224 13.77 -3.77 12.87
C VAL A 224 14.75 -2.97 13.72
N CYS A 225 15.21 -1.81 13.24
CA CYS A 225 16.27 -1.04 13.91
C CYS A 225 15.74 0.07 14.81
N HIS A 226 14.45 0.34 14.78
CA HIS A 226 13.77 1.35 15.59
C HIS A 226 14.23 2.80 15.37
N HIS A 227 14.77 3.10 14.19
CA HIS A 227 15.27 4.44 13.81
C HIS A 227 14.45 5.06 12.67
N ALA A 228 14.47 6.40 12.62
CA ALA A 228 14.03 7.23 11.50
C ALA A 228 15.11 8.31 11.23
N PRO A 229 15.82 8.28 10.09
CA PRO A 229 15.73 7.28 9.02
C PRO A 229 16.20 5.88 9.49
N CYS A 230 15.73 4.86 8.80
CA CYS A 230 16.12 3.47 9.02
C CYS A 230 17.63 3.29 8.77
N SER A 231 18.28 2.51 9.64
CA SER A 231 19.71 2.21 9.60
C SER A 231 20.00 0.73 9.29
N CYS A 232 19.01 -0.02 8.79
CA CYS A 232 19.19 -1.42 8.43
C CYS A 232 20.08 -1.56 7.19
N GLU A 233 21.05 -2.47 7.26
CA GLU A 233 21.87 -2.82 6.09
C GLU A 233 21.06 -3.56 5.03
N TYR A 234 21.38 -3.34 3.76
CA TYR A 234 20.84 -4.10 2.63
C TYR A 234 20.88 -5.61 2.87
N ARG A 235 22.01 -6.13 3.38
CA ARG A 235 22.21 -7.55 3.69
C ARG A 235 21.18 -8.09 4.69
N PHE A 236 20.76 -7.27 5.66
CA PHE A 236 19.74 -7.67 6.61
C PHE A 236 18.38 -7.83 5.90
N VAL A 237 18.00 -6.85 5.09
CA VAL A 237 16.72 -6.83 4.39
C VAL A 237 16.58 -8.02 3.44
N ILE A 238 17.62 -8.33 2.66
CA ILE A 238 17.58 -9.46 1.71
C ILE A 238 17.46 -10.81 2.44
N ASN A 239 18.10 -10.96 3.61
CA ASN A 239 18.13 -12.20 4.37
C ASN A 239 17.01 -12.30 5.42
N PHE A 240 16.15 -11.29 5.54
CA PHE A 240 15.10 -11.26 6.55
C PHE A 240 14.18 -12.48 6.43
N LYS A 241 14.06 -13.22 7.55
CA LYS A 241 13.20 -14.39 7.69
C LYS A 241 12.02 -14.03 8.58
N SER A 242 10.93 -13.64 7.93
CA SER A 242 9.58 -13.61 8.52
C SER A 242 9.03 -15.03 8.70
#